data_AF-A0A2E6GCZ6-F1
#
_entry.id   AF-A0A2E6GCZ6-F1
#
_cell.length_a   1.000
_cell.length_b   1.000
_cell.length_c   1.000
_cell.angle_alpha   90.00
_cell.angle_beta   90.00
_cell.angle_gamma   90.00
#
_symmetry.space_group_name_H-M   'P 1'
#
loop_
_entity.id
_entity.type
_entity.pdbx_description
1 polymer ?
#
loop_
_entity_poly.entity_id
_entity_poly.type
_entity_poly.pdbx_seq_one_letter_code
_entity_poly.pdbx_strand_id
1 'polypeptide(L)'
;MDPITITGTHWAQISQFVNFMFYSVGAVIIIATNLLIGYIFIPSLIDSQDSPLSIINGAKLENPKFVSFLLKIQKACYAVCIAGFVALIYLLYTAFSALPVVKEIYDAIWI
;
A
#
# COMPACT_ATOMS: atom_id res chain seq x y z
N MET A 1 22.48 3.46 37.65
CA MET A 1 21.79 2.34 37.00
C MET A 1 22.88 1.43 36.45
N ASP A 2 22.74 0.12 36.62
CA ASP A 2 23.71 -0.80 36.01
C ASP A 2 23.50 -0.81 34.49
N PRO A 3 24.58 -0.76 33.69
CA PRO A 3 24.46 -0.73 32.24
C PRO A 3 23.74 -1.99 31.76
N ILE A 4 22.66 -1.80 30.98
CA ILE A 4 21.98 -2.91 30.32
C ILE A 4 22.93 -3.56 29.32
N THR A 5 23.10 -4.87 29.44
CA THR A 5 23.88 -5.64 28.46
C THR A 5 22.98 -5.90 27.25
N ILE A 6 23.22 -5.18 26.15
CA ILE A 6 22.50 -5.40 24.90
C ILE A 6 22.85 -6.78 24.35
N THR A 7 21.90 -7.71 24.41
CA THR A 7 22.07 -9.09 23.92
C THR A 7 21.66 -9.23 22.45
N GLY A 8 22.00 -10.35 21.81
CA GLY A 8 21.60 -10.64 20.42
C GLY A 8 20.07 -10.65 20.19
N THR A 9 19.27 -10.93 21.22
CA THR A 9 17.79 -10.91 21.13
C THR A 9 17.25 -9.50 20.93
N HIS A 10 17.86 -8.51 21.57
CA HIS A 10 17.52 -7.09 21.40
C HIS A 10 17.75 -6.64 19.95
N TRP A 11 18.88 -7.02 19.36
CA TRP A 11 19.20 -6.72 17.95
C TRP A 11 18.26 -7.43 16.97
N ALA A 12 17.84 -8.66 17.26
CA ALA A 12 16.87 -9.38 16.43
C ALA A 12 15.51 -8.67 16.42
N GLN A 13 15.06 -8.17 17.58
CA GLN A 13 13.81 -7.42 17.69
C GLN A 13 13.88 -6.04 17.00
N ILE A 14 15.02 -5.34 17.07
CA ILE A 14 15.24 -4.12 16.27
C ILE A 14 15.21 -4.44 14.77
N SER A 15 15.92 -5.48 14.34
CA SER A 15 15.95 -5.89 12.94
C SER A 15 14.55 -6.23 12.43
N GLN A 16 13.77 -6.96 13.25
CA GLN A 16 12.37 -7.23 12.98
C GLN A 16 11.58 -5.92 12.82
N PHE A 17 11.67 -5.00 13.78
CA PHE A 17 10.99 -3.70 13.71
C PHE A 17 11.29 -2.97 12.39
N VAL A 18 12.58 -2.81 12.05
CA VAL A 18 13.01 -2.11 10.84
C VAL A 18 12.49 -2.79 9.57
N ASN A 19 12.57 -4.12 9.51
CA ASN A 19 12.08 -4.89 8.35
C ASN A 19 10.56 -4.75 8.17
N PHE A 20 9.77 -4.87 9.24
CA PHE A 20 8.32 -4.72 9.16
C PHE A 20 7.90 -3.29 8.81
N MET A 21 8.62 -2.28 9.32
CA MET A 21 8.44 -0.89 8.89
C MET A 21 8.76 -0.72 7.40
N PHE A 22 9.84 -1.30 6.90
CA PHE A 22 10.17 -1.25 5.47
C PHE A 22 9.10 -1.94 4.60
N TYR A 23 8.62 -3.11 5.00
CA TYR A 23 7.53 -3.80 4.29
C TYR A 23 6.23 -3.00 4.31
N SER A 24 5.94 -2.25 5.39
CA SER A 24 4.76 -1.38 5.46
C SER A 24 4.81 -0.29 4.38
N VAL A 25 5.98 0.30 4.12
CA VAL A 25 6.17 1.28 3.04
C VAL A 25 5.90 0.62 1.68
N GLY A 26 6.41 -0.60 1.46
CA GLY A 26 6.13 -1.35 0.24
C GLY A 26 4.63 -1.60 0.03
N ALA A 27 3.91 -1.98 1.08
CA ALA A 27 2.46 -2.16 1.03
C ALA A 27 1.72 -0.85 0.68
N VAL A 28 2.13 0.29 1.26
CA VAL A 28 1.56 1.60 0.92
C VAL A 28 1.77 1.96 -0.54
N ILE A 29 2.95 1.70 -1.11
CA ILE A 29 3.23 1.96 -2.52
C ILE A 29 2.29 1.14 -3.40
N ILE A 30 2.14 -0.16 -3.13
CA ILE A 30 1.24 -1.05 -3.88
C ILE A 30 -0.21 -0.53 -3.81
N ILE A 31 -0.69 -0.17 -2.62
CA ILE A 31 -2.05 0.38 -2.45
C ILE A 31 -2.21 1.69 -3.23
N ALA A 32 -1.27 2.62 -3.10
CA ALA A 32 -1.31 3.92 -3.74
C ALA A 32 -1.32 3.79 -5.27
N THR A 33 -0.46 2.94 -5.83
CA THR A 33 -0.44 2.68 -7.28
C THR A 33 -1.76 2.08 -7.76
N ASN A 34 -2.34 1.12 -7.02
CA ASN A 34 -3.61 0.51 -7.40
C ASN A 34 -4.80 1.49 -7.26
N LEU A 35 -4.80 2.36 -6.24
CA LEU A 35 -5.79 3.43 -6.12
C LEU A 35 -5.69 4.43 -7.27
N LEU A 36 -4.47 4.84 -7.63
CA LEU A 36 -4.23 5.76 -8.75
C LEU A 36 -4.78 5.18 -10.07
N ILE A 37 -4.51 3.90 -10.33
CA ILE A 37 -5.00 3.19 -11.52
C ILE A 37 -6.52 3.05 -11.49
N GLY A 38 -7.08 2.53 -10.40
CA GLY A 38 -8.50 2.23 -10.28
C GLY A 38 -9.40 3.46 -10.20
N TYR A 39 -8.93 4.53 -9.55
CA TYR A 39 -9.74 5.72 -9.26
C TYR A 39 -9.51 6.87 -10.25
N ILE A 40 -8.31 7.02 -10.81
CA ILE A 40 -7.99 8.14 -11.71
C ILE A 40 -7.85 7.64 -13.15
N PHE A 41 -6.90 6.74 -13.43
CA PHE A 41 -6.57 6.39 -14.80
C PHE A 41 -7.71 5.67 -15.54
N ILE A 42 -8.29 4.61 -14.96
CA ILE A 42 -9.34 3.85 -15.65
C ILE A 42 -10.58 4.71 -15.94
N PRO A 43 -11.14 5.45 -14.97
CA PRO A 43 -12.23 6.38 -15.26
C PRO A 43 -11.87 7.41 -16.32
N SER A 44 -10.67 8.02 -16.26
CA SER A 44 -10.25 9.01 -17.27
C SER A 44 -10.17 8.42 -18.70
N LEU A 45 -9.77 7.15 -18.83
CA LEU A 45 -9.72 6.46 -20.11
C LEU A 45 -11.13 6.18 -20.64
N ILE A 46 -12.07 5.85 -19.76
CA ILE A 46 -13.48 5.63 -20.12
C ILE A 46 -14.11 6.96 -20.53
N ASP A 47 -13.98 8.00 -19.71
CA ASP A 47 -14.60 9.31 -19.96
C ASP A 47 -14.01 10.03 -21.18
N SER A 48 -12.72 9.83 -21.48
CA SER A 48 -12.10 10.37 -22.70
C SER A 48 -12.75 9.84 -23.99
N GLN A 49 -13.39 8.66 -23.93
CA GLN A 49 -14.12 8.09 -25.06
C GLN A 49 -15.55 8.65 -25.17
N ASP A 50 -16.10 9.19 -24.08
CA ASP A 50 -17.44 9.78 -23.99
C ASP A 50 -17.45 11.31 -24.22
N SER A 51 -16.36 11.90 -24.73
CA SER A 51 -16.30 13.34 -25.04
C SER A 51 -17.41 13.77 -26.03
N PRO A 52 -17.96 15.00 -25.95
CA PRO A 52 -19.05 15.45 -26.82
C PRO A 52 -18.72 15.42 -28.33
N LEU A 53 -17.43 15.35 -28.71
CA LEU A 53 -17.00 15.11 -30.10
C LEU A 53 -17.31 13.68 -30.60
N SER A 54 -17.43 12.68 -29.72
CA SER A 54 -17.83 11.31 -30.09
C SER A 54 -19.34 11.20 -30.33
N ILE A 55 -20.14 12.02 -29.65
CA ILE A 55 -21.59 12.15 -29.86
C ILE A 55 -21.89 12.87 -31.18
N ILE A 56 -21.11 13.91 -31.53
CA ILE A 56 -21.25 14.64 -32.80
C ILE A 56 -20.85 13.77 -34.01
N ASN A 57 -19.88 12.86 -33.83
CA ASN A 57 -19.40 11.96 -34.89
C ASN A 57 -20.06 10.57 -34.91
N GLY A 58 -21.09 10.31 -34.08
CA GLY A 58 -21.81 9.02 -34.05
C GLY A 58 -20.98 7.82 -33.57
N ALA A 59 -19.76 8.04 -33.08
CA ALA A 59 -18.85 6.99 -32.62
C ALA A 59 -19.16 6.60 -31.17
N LYS A 60 -20.31 5.98 -30.97
CA LYS A 60 -20.69 5.33 -29.71
C LYS A 60 -19.93 4.01 -29.61
N LEU A 61 -18.99 3.91 -28.66
CA LEU A 61 -18.36 2.68 -28.18
C LEU A 61 -17.82 1.73 -29.30
N GLU A 62 -16.64 2.01 -29.85
CA GLU A 62 -16.03 1.14 -30.89
C GLU A 62 -15.62 -0.27 -30.38
N ASN A 63 -15.53 -0.52 -29.05
CA ASN A 63 -15.25 -1.87 -28.55
C ASN A 63 -15.78 -2.15 -27.13
N PRO A 64 -17.02 -2.67 -26.98
CA PRO A 64 -17.61 -3.00 -25.66
C PRO A 64 -16.77 -3.99 -24.84
N LYS A 65 -15.96 -4.81 -25.51
CA LYS A 65 -15.03 -5.74 -24.85
C LYS A 65 -13.93 -5.01 -24.09
N PHE A 66 -13.40 -3.92 -24.63
CA PHE A 66 -12.31 -3.14 -24.01
C PHE A 66 -12.77 -2.43 -22.74
N VAL A 67 -13.93 -1.77 -22.76
CA VAL A 67 -14.51 -1.13 -21.56
C VAL A 67 -14.79 -2.16 -20.47
N SER A 68 -15.35 -3.32 -20.84
CA SER A 68 -15.59 -4.41 -19.88
C SER A 68 -14.30 -4.96 -19.26
N PHE A 69 -13.20 -4.94 -20.01
CA PHE A 69 -11.88 -5.34 -19.54
C PHE A 69 -11.31 -4.32 -18.56
N LEU A 70 -11.38 -3.02 -18.86
CA LEU A 70 -10.95 -1.96 -17.95
C LEU A 70 -11.73 -1.98 -16.62
N LEU A 71 -13.05 -2.18 -16.67
CA LEU A 71 -13.87 -2.30 -15.46
C LEU A 71 -13.49 -3.54 -14.60
N LYS A 72 -13.05 -4.64 -15.22
CA LYS A 72 -12.52 -5.80 -14.50
C LYS A 72 -11.19 -5.47 -13.81
N ILE A 73 -10.28 -4.78 -14.50
CA ILE A 73 -9.01 -4.31 -13.91
C ILE A 73 -9.31 -3.37 -12.74
N GLN A 74 -10.25 -2.43 -12.90
CA GLN A 74 -10.62 -1.49 -11.85
C GLN A 74 -11.07 -2.21 -10.56
N LYS A 75 -11.95 -3.21 -10.70
CA LYS A 75 -12.40 -4.04 -9.58
C LYS A 75 -11.25 -4.82 -8.94
N ALA A 76 -10.33 -5.35 -9.75
CA ALA A 76 -9.15 -6.04 -9.26
C ALA A 76 -8.23 -5.09 -8.47
N CYS A 77 -7.99 -3.87 -8.96
CA CYS A 77 -7.22 -2.85 -8.25
C CYS A 77 -7.84 -2.54 -6.88
N TYR A 78 -9.16 -2.35 -6.80
CA TYR A 78 -9.82 -2.13 -5.51
C TYR A 78 -9.72 -3.34 -4.57
N ALA A 79 -9.82 -4.56 -5.09
CA ALA A 79 -9.61 -5.77 -4.29
C ALA A 79 -8.18 -5.84 -3.72
N VAL A 80 -7.17 -5.51 -4.53
CA VAL A 80 -5.77 -5.41 -4.09
C VAL A 80 -5.60 -4.35 -3.01
N CYS A 81 -6.29 -3.20 -3.13
CA CYS A 81 -6.24 -2.16 -2.09
C CYS A 81 -6.81 -2.65 -0.75
N ILE A 82 -7.93 -3.37 -0.76
CA ILE A 82 -8.55 -3.91 0.46
C ILE A 82 -7.61 -4.94 1.11
N ALA A 83 -7.10 -5.90 0.32
CA ALA A 83 -6.17 -6.91 0.82
C ALA A 83 -4.86 -6.26 1.34
N GLY A 84 -4.32 -5.29 0.61
CA GLY A 84 -3.15 -4.52 0.99
C GLY A 84 -3.36 -3.74 2.28
N PHE A 85 -4.54 -3.16 2.49
CA PHE A 85 -4.87 -2.44 3.72
C PHE A 85 -4.88 -3.37 4.94
N VAL A 86 -5.46 -4.57 4.81
CA VAL A 86 -5.41 -5.60 5.87
C VAL A 86 -3.96 -6.02 6.15
N ALA A 87 -3.17 -6.25 5.10
CA ALA A 87 -1.76 -6.59 5.24
C ALA A 87 -0.97 -5.46 5.93
N LEU A 88 -1.25 -4.19 5.59
CA LEU A 88 -0.61 -3.03 6.19
C LEU A 88 -0.90 -2.95 7.70
N ILE A 89 -2.15 -3.17 8.11
CA ILE A 89 -2.52 -3.23 9.53
C ILE A 89 -1.70 -4.31 10.25
N TYR A 90 -1.60 -5.51 9.67
CA TYR A 90 -0.83 -6.61 10.24
C TYR A 90 0.67 -6.28 10.36
N LEU A 91 1.26 -5.69 9.30
CA LEU A 91 2.67 -5.30 9.29
C LEU A 91 2.96 -4.25 10.36
N LEU A 92 2.12 -3.23 10.47
CA LEU A 92 2.26 -2.18 11.48
C LEU A 92 2.06 -2.72 12.89
N TYR A 93 1.03 -3.55 13.12
CA TYR A 93 0.81 -4.20 14.40
C TYR A 93 2.04 -5.01 14.84
N THR A 94 2.62 -5.78 13.91
CA THR A 94 3.83 -6.57 14.18
C THR A 94 5.03 -5.68 14.44
N ALA A 95 5.22 -4.59 13.69
CA ALA A 95 6.26 -3.62 13.94
C ALA A 95 6.13 -3.02 15.35
N PHE A 96 4.96 -2.48 15.71
CA PHE A 96 4.75 -1.84 17.01
C PHE A 96 4.82 -2.81 18.20
N SER A 97 4.64 -4.11 17.99
CA SER A 97 4.89 -5.09 19.06
C SER A 97 6.35 -5.13 19.54
N ALA A 98 7.31 -4.70 18.70
CA ALA A 98 8.74 -4.61 19.04
C ALA A 98 9.14 -3.25 19.65
N LEU A 99 8.22 -2.28 19.76
CA LEU A 99 8.49 -0.93 20.27
C LEU A 99 9.04 -0.87 21.71
N PRO A 100 8.61 -1.72 22.67
CA PRO A 100 9.11 -1.67 24.05
C PRO A 100 10.63 -1.85 24.14
N VAL A 101 11.18 -2.73 23.30
CA VAL A 101 12.61 -3.05 23.23
C VAL A 101 13.43 -1.90 22.66
N VAL A 102 12.87 -1.22 21.65
CA VAL A 102 13.49 -0.02 21.06
C VAL A 102 13.59 1.08 22.12
N LYS A 103 12.56 1.23 22.97
CA LYS A 103 12.55 2.20 24.06
C LYS A 103 13.60 1.87 25.13
N GLU A 104 13.69 0.60 25.55
CA GLU A 104 14.71 0.15 26.52
C GLU A 104 16.14 0.41 26.04
N ILE A 105 16.42 0.17 24.76
CA ILE A 105 17.75 0.40 24.18
C ILE A 105 18.04 1.90 24.03
N TYR A 106 17.05 2.70 23.66
CA TYR A 106 17.20 4.15 23.58
C TYR A 106 17.58 4.74 24.95
N ASP A 107 16.85 4.35 25.99
CA ASP A 107 17.12 4.78 27.37
C ASP A 107 18.49 4.28 27.88
N ALA A 108 18.96 3.10 27.42
CA ALA A 108 20.26 2.53 27.79
C ALA A 108 21.48 3.15 27.06
N ILE A 109 21.29 3.75 25.88
CA ILE A 109 22.38 4.36 25.08
C ILE A 109 22.51 5.87 25.35
N TRP A 110 21.41 6.54 25.71
CA TRP A 110 21.36 8.00 25.86
C TRP A 110 21.39 8.51 27.31
N ILE A 111 21.57 7.62 28.30
CA ILE A 111 21.82 7.98 29.71
C ILE A 111 23.27 7.67 30.09
#